data_AF-A0A8T4PXR2-F1
#
_entry.id   AF-A0A8T4PXR2-F1
#
_cell.length_a   1.000
_cell.length_b   1.000
_cell.length_c   1.000
_cell.angle_alpha   90.00
_cell.angle_beta   90.00
_cell.angle_gamma   90.00
#
_symmetry.space_group_name_H-M   'P 1'
#
loop_
_entity.id
_entity.type
_entity.pdbx_description
1 polymer ?
#
loop_
_entity_poly.entity_id
_entity_poly.type
_entity_poly.pdbx_seq_one_letter_code
_entity_poly.pdbx_strand_id
1 'polypeptide(L)'
;MELENLMKKVYQSLGFDPEACVVRSNLDKFEAKFNVPSFAGQIFYLDINNKIATGFSMGVAPNFRNKGIGSQLIKALEEFCKKAGMDYFIINHNTNTRRCWERKFGYKLMTEEERDEFYIKHMYNFNENTVYKRLI
;
A
#
# COMPACT_ATOMS: atom_id res chain seq x y z
N MET A 1 -13.24 11.00 6.64
CA MET A 1 -14.49 10.28 6.98
C MET A 1 -14.90 9.31 5.86
N GLU A 2 -14.93 9.71 4.58
CA GLU A 2 -15.29 8.78 3.48
C GLU A 2 -14.24 7.68 3.21
N LEU A 3 -12.94 8.04 3.16
CA LEU A 3 -11.85 7.08 2.91
C LEU A 3 -11.72 6.03 4.01
N GLU A 4 -11.93 6.42 5.27
CA GLU A 4 -11.92 5.49 6.40
C GLU A 4 -13.05 4.47 6.29
N ASN A 5 -14.27 4.93 6.03
CA ASN A 5 -15.41 4.05 5.81
C ASN A 5 -15.20 3.12 4.61
N LEU A 6 -14.59 3.62 3.53
CA LEU A 6 -14.23 2.81 2.38
C LEU A 6 -13.22 1.72 2.75
N MET A 7 -12.15 2.06 3.47
CA MET A 7 -11.16 1.08 3.91
C MET A 7 -11.80 0.03 4.82
N LYS A 8 -12.58 0.46 5.83
CA LYS A 8 -13.31 -0.46 6.72
C LYS A 8 -14.16 -1.46 5.93
N LYS A 9 -14.92 -0.99 4.94
CA LYS A 9 -15.73 -1.86 4.06
C LYS A 9 -14.89 -2.85 3.25
N VAL A 10 -13.78 -2.41 2.67
CA VAL A 10 -12.88 -3.29 1.88
C VAL A 10 -12.29 -4.37 2.78
N TYR A 11 -11.74 -4.00 3.93
CA TYR A 11 -11.11 -4.96 4.84
C TYR A 11 -12.14 -5.92 5.46
N GLN A 12 -13.33 -5.43 5.83
CA GLN A 12 -14.42 -6.27 6.29
C GLN A 12 -14.86 -7.30 5.24
N SER A 13 -14.94 -6.91 3.96
CA SER A 13 -15.28 -7.84 2.87
C SER A 13 -14.29 -9.00 2.70
N LEU A 14 -13.08 -8.85 3.25
CA LEU A 14 -12.01 -9.85 3.21
C LEU A 14 -11.85 -10.61 4.54
N GLY A 15 -12.79 -10.41 5.49
CA GLY A 15 -12.83 -11.11 6.77
C GLY A 15 -11.96 -10.47 7.87
N PHE A 16 -11.49 -9.24 7.67
CA PHE A 16 -10.78 -8.50 8.71
C PHE A 16 -11.73 -7.69 9.60
N ASP A 17 -11.33 -7.48 10.84
CA ASP A 17 -12.02 -6.57 11.76
C ASP A 17 -11.93 -5.11 11.26
N PRO A 18 -13.05 -4.44 10.95
CA PRO A 18 -13.02 -3.04 10.53
C PRO A 18 -12.49 -2.08 11.60
N GLU A 19 -12.53 -2.45 12.89
CA GLU A 19 -12.01 -1.60 13.97
C GLU A 19 -10.49 -1.67 14.12
N ALA A 20 -9.83 -2.60 13.40
CA ALA A 20 -8.38 -2.63 13.23
C ALA A 20 -7.86 -1.50 12.33
N CYS A 21 -8.75 -0.70 11.75
CA CYS A 21 -8.44 0.31 10.75
C CYS A 21 -8.46 1.72 11.36
N VAL A 22 -7.38 2.48 11.14
CA VAL A 22 -7.25 3.87 11.57
C VAL A 22 -6.77 4.71 10.39
N VAL A 23 -7.53 5.75 10.03
CA VAL A 23 -7.12 6.75 9.05
C VAL A 23 -6.84 8.07 9.75
N ARG A 24 -5.72 8.70 9.40
CA ARG A 24 -5.36 10.06 9.82
C ARG A 24 -5.17 10.91 8.58
N SER A 25 -5.81 12.06 8.54
CA SER A 25 -5.66 13.04 7.46
C SER A 25 -4.76 14.19 7.91
N ASN A 26 -3.86 14.62 7.04
CA ASN A 26 -3.18 15.89 7.16
C ASN A 26 -3.20 16.60 5.79
N LEU A 27 -4.09 17.59 5.66
CA LEU A 27 -4.38 18.30 4.40
C LEU A 27 -4.73 17.29 3.29
N ASP A 28 -3.86 17.19 2.27
CA ASP A 28 -4.07 16.36 1.07
C ASP A 28 -3.41 14.99 1.17
N LYS A 29 -2.74 14.71 2.30
CA LYS A 29 -2.07 13.44 2.57
C LYS A 29 -2.83 12.67 3.63
N PHE A 30 -3.17 11.43 3.32
CA PHE A 30 -3.83 10.53 4.25
C PHE A 30 -2.86 9.44 4.65
N GLU A 31 -2.62 9.31 5.95
CA GLU A 31 -1.99 8.14 6.52
C GLU A 31 -3.08 7.14 6.89
N ALA A 32 -2.93 5.91 6.41
CA ALA A 32 -3.81 4.83 6.77
C ALA A 32 -3.00 3.72 7.43
N LYS A 33 -3.47 3.32 8.60
CA LYS A 33 -2.91 2.26 9.41
C LYS A 33 -3.96 1.18 9.57
N PHE A 34 -3.57 -0.02 9.21
CA PHE A 34 -4.34 -1.21 9.51
C PHE A 34 -3.53 -2.06 10.47
N ASN A 35 -4.09 -2.36 11.64
CA ASN A 35 -3.42 -3.10 12.69
C ASN A 35 -4.38 -4.10 13.29
N VAL A 36 -4.25 -5.37 12.92
CA VAL A 36 -4.96 -6.44 13.61
C VAL A 36 -4.15 -6.77 14.84
N PRO A 37 -4.69 -6.54 16.06
CA PRO A 37 -3.98 -6.81 17.28
C PRO A 37 -3.40 -8.23 17.26
N SER A 38 -2.14 -8.35 17.64
CA SER A 38 -1.37 -9.58 17.80
C SER A 38 -0.79 -10.28 16.56
N PHE A 39 -1.18 -9.97 15.31
CA PHE A 39 -0.64 -10.76 14.19
C PHE A 39 -0.36 -10.08 12.85
N ALA A 40 -0.91 -8.91 12.53
CA ALA A 40 -0.58 -8.25 11.26
C ALA A 40 -0.78 -6.74 11.30
N GLY A 41 0.04 -6.03 10.54
CA GLY A 41 -0.06 -4.59 10.40
C GLY A 41 0.40 -4.08 9.05
N GLN A 42 -0.14 -2.94 8.65
CA GLN A 42 0.18 -2.24 7.42
C GLN A 42 0.08 -0.73 7.63
N ILE A 43 1.03 0.01 7.06
CA ILE A 43 1.06 1.47 7.04
C ILE A 43 1.28 1.92 5.60
N PHE A 44 0.43 2.81 5.14
CA PHE A 44 0.53 3.42 3.82
C PHE A 44 0.05 4.87 3.83
N TYR A 45 0.48 5.60 2.81
CA TYR A 45 0.08 6.98 2.57
C TYR A 45 -0.66 7.10 1.26
N LEU A 46 -1.64 8.01 1.19
CA LEU A 46 -2.30 8.42 -0.03
C LEU A 46 -1.99 9.90 -0.27
N ASP A 47 -1.51 10.20 -1.45
CA ASP A 47 -1.43 11.55 -2.00
C ASP A 47 -2.57 11.69 -3.03
N ILE A 48 -3.66 12.34 -2.61
CA ILE A 48 -4.89 12.41 -3.40
C ILE A 48 -4.69 13.31 -4.63
N ASN A 49 -3.93 14.39 -4.50
CA ASN A 49 -3.66 15.33 -5.59
C ASN A 49 -2.89 14.65 -6.73
N ASN A 50 -1.94 13.78 -6.36
CA ASN A 50 -1.12 13.05 -7.31
C ASN A 50 -1.69 11.67 -7.68
N LYS A 51 -2.76 11.22 -7.01
CA LYS A 51 -3.37 9.89 -7.14
C LYS A 51 -2.36 8.75 -6.91
N ILE A 52 -1.50 8.92 -5.92
CA ILE A 52 -0.45 7.95 -5.57
C ILE A 52 -0.73 7.38 -4.19
N ALA A 53 -0.69 6.06 -4.08
CA ALA A 53 -0.54 5.36 -2.82
C ALA A 53 0.93 4.94 -2.61
N THR A 54 1.44 5.07 -1.39
CA THR A 54 2.80 4.65 -1.03
C THR A 54 2.77 3.71 0.17
N GLY A 55 3.29 2.49 0.02
CA GLY A 55 3.40 1.50 1.08
C GLY A 55 4.67 1.74 1.90
N PHE A 56 4.55 1.86 3.22
CA PHE A 56 5.71 2.11 4.09
C PHE A 56 6.11 0.88 4.90
N SER A 57 5.13 0.20 5.50
CA SER A 57 5.40 -0.97 6.33
C SER A 57 4.29 -2.00 6.17
N MET A 58 4.68 -3.27 6.14
CA MET A 58 3.77 -4.40 6.22
C MET A 58 4.44 -5.51 7.02
N GLY A 59 3.71 -6.09 7.96
CA GLY A 59 4.21 -7.17 8.79
C GLY A 59 3.13 -8.20 9.08
N VAL A 60 3.55 -9.47 9.12
CA VAL A 60 2.77 -10.58 9.68
C VAL A 60 3.63 -11.25 10.74
N ALA A 61 3.08 -11.42 11.93
CA ALA A 61 3.75 -12.07 13.05
C ALA A 61 4.20 -13.49 12.66
N PRO A 62 5.36 -13.97 13.14
CA PRO A 62 5.96 -15.23 12.68
C PRO A 62 4.99 -16.44 12.68
N ASN A 63 4.20 -16.62 13.73
CA ASN A 63 3.25 -17.73 13.89
C ASN A 63 2.04 -17.67 12.93
N PHE A 64 1.92 -16.58 12.19
CA PHE A 64 0.83 -16.30 11.25
C PHE A 64 1.34 -16.19 9.80
N ARG A 65 2.64 -16.33 9.56
CA ARG A 65 3.22 -16.36 8.21
C ARG A 65 2.84 -17.65 7.49
N ASN A 66 3.00 -17.64 6.16
CA ASN A 66 2.67 -18.75 5.25
C ASN A 66 1.19 -19.18 5.24
N LYS A 67 0.29 -18.40 5.85
CA LYS A 67 -1.17 -18.62 5.86
C LYS A 67 -1.93 -17.73 4.85
N GLY A 68 -1.22 -17.07 3.94
CA GLY A 68 -1.83 -16.18 2.93
C GLY A 68 -2.21 -14.78 3.43
N ILE A 69 -2.11 -14.49 4.74
CA ILE A 69 -2.50 -13.19 5.35
C ILE A 69 -1.83 -12.00 4.66
N GLY A 70 -0.51 -12.03 4.47
CA GLY A 70 0.20 -10.95 3.79
C GLY A 70 -0.31 -10.70 2.36
N SER A 71 -0.69 -11.77 1.63
CA SER A 71 -1.27 -11.64 0.30
C SER A 71 -2.69 -11.06 0.34
N GLN A 72 -3.49 -11.38 1.35
CA GLN A 72 -4.81 -10.78 1.54
C GLN A 72 -4.70 -9.29 1.87
N LEU A 73 -3.75 -8.89 2.73
CA LEU A 73 -3.52 -7.47 3.04
C LEU A 73 -3.13 -6.66 1.81
N ILE A 74 -2.28 -7.21 0.94
CA ILE A 74 -1.88 -6.53 -0.31
C ILE A 74 -3.08 -6.37 -1.23
N LYS A 75 -3.89 -7.41 -1.41
CA LYS A 75 -5.11 -7.33 -2.24
C LYS A 75 -6.12 -6.34 -1.68
N ALA A 76 -6.33 -6.35 -0.36
CA ALA A 76 -7.18 -5.39 0.33
C ALA A 76 -6.74 -3.96 0.05
N LEU A 77 -5.43 -3.70 0.17
CA LEU A 77 -4.89 -2.38 -0.09
C LEU A 77 -5.03 -1.98 -1.57
N GLU A 78 -4.70 -2.86 -2.51
CA GLU A 78 -4.86 -2.57 -3.94
C GLU A 78 -6.31 -2.25 -4.29
N GLU A 79 -7.26 -3.03 -3.77
CA GLU A 79 -8.69 -2.79 -3.99
C GLU A 79 -9.15 -1.49 -3.35
N PHE A 80 -8.69 -1.19 -2.14
CA PHE A 80 -8.96 0.09 -1.48
C PHE A 80 -8.42 1.26 -2.32
N CYS A 81 -7.16 1.21 -2.76
CA CYS A 81 -6.54 2.26 -3.56
C CYS A 81 -7.27 2.45 -4.90
N LYS A 82 -7.69 1.37 -5.56
CA LYS A 82 -8.53 1.42 -6.77
C LYS A 82 -9.84 2.16 -6.52
N LYS A 83 -10.57 1.77 -5.47
CA LYS A 83 -11.84 2.41 -5.10
C LYS A 83 -11.68 3.85 -4.62
N ALA A 84 -10.52 4.20 -4.06
CA ALA A 84 -10.15 5.56 -3.69
C ALA A 84 -9.71 6.42 -4.89
N GLY A 85 -9.66 5.86 -6.11
CA GLY A 85 -9.31 6.60 -7.33
C GLY A 85 -7.82 6.86 -7.49
N MET A 86 -6.96 6.03 -6.90
CA MET A 86 -5.51 6.11 -7.07
C MET A 86 -5.09 5.47 -8.40
N ASP A 87 -4.13 6.08 -9.08
CA ASP A 87 -3.59 5.60 -10.36
C ASP A 87 -2.41 4.64 -10.14
N TYR A 88 -1.64 4.87 -9.07
CA TYR A 88 -0.42 4.12 -8.77
C TYR A 88 -0.38 3.66 -7.32
N PHE A 89 0.16 2.46 -7.11
CA PHE A 89 0.63 2.03 -5.80
C PHE A 89 2.13 1.75 -5.86
N ILE A 90 2.89 2.46 -5.04
CA ILE A 90 4.35 2.49 -5.03
C ILE A 90 4.86 1.95 -3.69
N ILE A 91 5.96 1.20 -3.73
CA ILE A 91 6.57 0.65 -2.52
C ILE A 91 8.09 0.79 -2.59
N ASN A 92 8.64 1.48 -1.59
CA ASN A 92 10.09 1.59 -1.39
C ASN A 92 10.56 0.43 -0.51
N HIS A 93 11.45 -0.41 -1.03
CA HIS A 93 11.90 -1.61 -0.34
C HIS A 93 13.41 -1.73 -0.23
N ASN A 94 13.83 -2.70 0.57
CA ASN A 94 15.14 -3.31 0.47
C ASN A 94 15.10 -4.49 -0.53
N THR A 95 16.26 -4.87 -1.04
CA THR A 95 16.44 -5.85 -2.14
C THR A 95 15.72 -7.19 -1.91
N ASN A 96 15.59 -7.65 -0.66
CA ASN A 96 15.11 -9.01 -0.32
C ASN A 96 13.63 -9.26 -0.59
N THR A 97 12.79 -8.22 -0.56
CA THR A 97 11.34 -8.37 -0.71
C THR A 97 10.85 -8.05 -2.12
N ARG A 98 11.66 -7.34 -2.92
CA ARG A 98 11.36 -6.90 -4.30
C ARG A 98 10.83 -8.02 -5.18
N ARG A 99 11.53 -9.15 -5.23
CA ARG A 99 11.17 -10.30 -6.09
C ARG A 99 9.79 -10.87 -5.77
N CYS A 100 9.35 -10.77 -4.52
CA CYS A 100 8.01 -11.21 -4.12
C CYS A 100 6.94 -10.33 -4.78
N TRP A 101 7.13 -9.01 -4.76
CA TRP A 101 6.22 -8.04 -5.39
C TRP A 101 6.10 -8.23 -6.89
N GLU A 102 7.24 -8.39 -7.55
CA GLU A 102 7.28 -8.61 -9.00
C GLU A 102 6.56 -9.92 -9.38
N ARG A 103 6.95 -11.04 -8.77
CA ARG A 103 6.48 -12.37 -9.18
C ARG A 103 5.06 -12.68 -8.72
N LYS A 104 4.69 -12.27 -7.51
CA LYS A 104 3.42 -12.69 -6.88
C LYS A 104 2.30 -11.69 -7.11
N PHE A 105 2.63 -10.41 -7.21
CA PHE A 105 1.62 -9.35 -7.25
C PHE A 105 1.70 -8.50 -8.52
N GLY A 106 2.66 -8.76 -9.40
CA GLY A 106 2.77 -8.12 -10.72
C GLY A 106 3.27 -6.67 -10.67
N TYR A 107 4.03 -6.31 -9.63
CA TYR A 107 4.66 -4.99 -9.55
C TYR A 107 5.85 -4.94 -10.53
N LYS A 108 6.17 -3.75 -10.99
CA LYS A 108 7.32 -3.50 -11.85
C LYS A 108 8.38 -2.72 -11.07
N LEU A 109 9.63 -3.10 -11.25
CA LEU A 109 10.75 -2.27 -10.82
C LEU A 109 10.72 -0.95 -11.59
N MET A 110 10.80 0.16 -10.86
CA MET A 110 10.87 1.49 -11.48
C MET A 110 12.25 1.68 -12.12
N THR A 111 12.30 2.13 -13.36
CA THR A 111 13.57 2.51 -14.01
C THR A 111 14.12 3.81 -13.40
N GLU A 112 15.36 4.16 -13.73
CA GLU A 112 15.92 5.45 -13.31
C GLU A 112 15.16 6.63 -13.91
N GLU A 113 14.88 6.57 -15.21
CA GLU A 113 14.06 7.56 -15.92
C GLU A 113 12.66 7.70 -15.30
N GLU A 114 11.98 6.59 -14.99
CA GLU A 114 10.68 6.65 -14.32
C GLU A 114 10.78 7.26 -12.92
N ARG A 115 11.85 6.98 -12.16
CA ARG A 115 12.06 7.60 -10.83
C ARG A 115 12.25 9.11 -10.95
N ASP A 116 13.04 9.56 -11.92
CA ASP A 116 13.31 10.98 -12.14
C ASP A 116 12.04 11.71 -12.58
N GLU A 117 11.27 11.14 -13.51
CA GLU A 117 9.96 11.68 -13.92
C GLU A 117 9.00 11.79 -12.74
N PHE A 118 8.90 10.72 -11.93
CA PHE A 118 8.05 10.72 -10.74
C PHE A 118 8.54 11.73 -9.70
N TYR A 119 9.85 11.89 -9.51
CA TYR A 119 10.42 12.88 -8.59
C TYR A 119 10.08 14.31 -9.05
N ILE A 120 10.31 14.63 -10.33
CA ILE A 120 10.02 15.96 -10.89
C ILE A 120 8.52 16.29 -10.74
N LYS A 121 7.65 15.31 -11.00
CA LYS A 121 6.20 15.52 -10.99
C LYS A 121 5.61 15.55 -9.59
N HIS A 122 6.14 14.77 -8.65
CA HIS A 122 5.49 14.50 -7.37
C HIS A 122 6.35 14.85 -6.14
N MET A 123 7.61 15.24 -6.33
CA MET A 123 8.57 15.57 -5.26
C MET A 123 8.79 14.43 -4.26
N TYR A 124 8.75 13.18 -4.74
CA TYR A 124 8.99 11.97 -3.95
C TYR A 124 10.34 11.34 -4.28
N ASN A 125 11.16 11.09 -3.27
CA ASN A 125 12.40 10.34 -3.41
C ASN A 125 12.13 8.82 -3.44
N PHE A 126 12.58 8.18 -4.52
CA PHE A 126 12.50 6.74 -4.74
C PHE A 126 13.91 6.16 -4.78
N ASN A 127 14.11 4.96 -4.24
CA ASN A 127 15.40 4.26 -4.32
C ASN A 127 15.43 3.25 -5.48
N GLU A 128 16.58 2.67 -5.78
CA GLU A 128 16.76 1.72 -6.89
C GLU A 128 16.00 0.39 -6.74
N ASN A 129 15.38 0.17 -5.57
CA ASN A 129 14.54 -1.00 -5.28
C ASN A 129 13.04 -0.69 -5.26
N THR A 130 12.67 0.53 -5.66
CA THR A 130 11.28 0.97 -5.72
C THR A 130 10.51 0.17 -6.76
N VAL A 131 9.40 -0.41 -6.35
CA VAL A 131 8.47 -1.09 -7.26
C VAL A 131 7.15 -0.33 -7.29
N TYR A 132 6.47 -0.40 -8.43
CA TYR A 132 5.16 0.20 -8.58
C TYR A 132 4.19 -0.72 -9.32
N LYS A 133 2.91 -0.44 -9.15
CA LYS A 133 1.82 -1.06 -9.90
C LYS A 133 0.82 0.00 -10.31
N ARG A 134 0.45 -0.01 -11.59
CA ARG A 134 -0.68 0.81 -12.09
C ARG A 134 -1.99 0.16 -11.65
N LEU A 135 -2.91 0.96 -11.15
CA LEU A 135 -4.17 0.52 -10.56
C LEU A 135 -5.40 0.66 -11.49
N ILE A 136 -5.19 1.08 -12.74
CA ILE A 136 -6.17 1.00 -13.83
C ILE A 136 -6.86 -0.38 -13.94
#